data_AF-A0A9P4L8I8-F1
#
_entry.id   AF-A0A9P4L8I8-F1
#
_cell.length_a   1.000
_cell.length_b   1.000
_cell.length_c   1.000
_cell.angle_alpha   90.00
_cell.angle_beta   90.00
_cell.angle_gamma   90.00
#
_symmetry.space_group_name_H-M   'P 1'
#
loop_
_entity.id
_entity.type
_entity.pdbx_description
1 polymer ?
#
loop_
_entity_poly.entity_id
_entity_poly.type
_entity_poly.pdbx_seq_one_letter_code
_entity_poly.pdbx_strand_id
1 'polypeptide(L)'
;MLEDLASLDFREEWDNVYSKLIQIVEILLCRSTHGRKAIEELLALNNRMIEWLYKGDEKRANISVDSTLTLIETWVQELCRNSDTTVAKLRDHLEQRAKSESGEVDQAEAPKARDEGEALAYDPLKLSLRSTLNSPLDEADRIQYIHHFSRYQPKNVSLLSARSATTRLIRTPLTNTELVSEYVYIYWCPGNFGYVKIGVTDDVSQRLKGWEEQCKQEVREHFQQDSSERVLVKHAFRVEKIVHTALKEIRYQEIGCKGCGRRHIEWFRTSPEHAALVIKKYSPWAATNPYPFDKSDNGWRLDKKIGEREVEELTELIGSHESKHISKFRRRTIPRRVTTGKQGPGELYARWKYSFFYPLAQG
;
A
#
# COMPACT_ATOMS: atom_id res chain seq x y z
N MET A 1 32.54 15.02 25.69
CA MET A 1 32.02 15.21 24.31
C MET A 1 30.77 16.09 24.21
N LEU A 2 30.02 16.33 25.30
CA LEU A 2 28.93 17.33 25.32
C LEU A 2 29.34 18.69 25.93
N GLU A 3 30.52 18.79 26.54
CA GLU A 3 31.00 20.03 27.19
C GLU A 3 31.65 21.02 26.22
N ASP A 4 32.16 20.57 25.06
CA ASP A 4 32.87 21.44 24.10
C ASP A 4 31.95 22.19 23.11
N LEU A 5 30.64 21.93 23.15
CA LEU A 5 29.62 22.67 22.38
C LEU A 5 29.22 24.00 23.03
N ALA A 6 29.67 24.26 24.26
CA ALA A 6 29.32 25.45 25.03
C ALA A 6 30.11 26.72 24.65
N SER A 7 31.09 26.61 23.73
CA SER A 7 32.01 27.72 23.39
C SER A 7 31.68 28.48 22.10
N LEU A 8 30.66 28.04 21.38
CA LEU A 8 30.10 28.77 20.25
C LEU A 8 29.06 29.74 20.82
N ASP A 9 29.09 31.00 20.39
CA ASP A 9 28.06 32.01 20.70
C ASP A 9 26.78 31.69 19.91
N PHE A 10 26.23 30.51 20.23
CA PHE A 10 25.25 29.78 19.46
C PHE A 10 23.84 30.37 19.63
N ARG A 11 23.62 31.28 20.58
CA ARG A 11 22.27 31.70 20.97
C ARG A 11 21.55 32.41 19.83
N GLU A 12 22.16 33.43 19.21
CA GLU A 12 21.49 34.18 18.14
C GLU A 12 21.29 33.35 16.85
N GLU A 13 22.19 32.42 16.54
CA GLU A 13 22.05 31.56 15.36
C GLU A 13 21.03 30.43 15.58
N TRP A 14 20.97 29.87 16.79
CA TRP A 14 19.94 28.89 17.16
C TRP A 14 18.56 29.50 17.24
N ASP A 15 18.41 30.74 17.70
CA ASP A 15 17.11 31.43 17.71
C ASP A 15 16.55 31.57 16.28
N ASN A 16 17.43 31.79 15.29
CA ASN A 16 17.05 31.83 13.87
C ASN A 16 16.66 30.45 13.32
N VAL A 17 17.39 29.38 13.66
CA VAL A 17 17.05 28.00 13.28
C VAL A 17 15.74 27.57 13.92
N TYR A 18 15.58 27.85 15.21
CA TYR A 18 14.43 27.48 16.01
C TYR A 18 13.17 28.18 15.51
N SER A 19 13.25 29.48 15.24
CA SER A 19 12.15 30.25 14.62
C SER A 19 11.74 29.67 13.26
N LYS A 20 12.71 29.19 12.47
CA LYS A 20 12.44 28.56 11.18
C LYS A 20 11.81 27.17 11.30
N LEU A 21 12.23 26.36 12.26
CA LEU A 21 11.62 25.06 12.55
C LEU A 21 10.18 25.22 13.02
N ILE A 22 9.89 26.20 13.87
CA ILE A 22 8.52 26.53 14.29
C ILE A 22 7.66 26.89 13.07
N GLN A 23 8.16 27.77 12.20
CA GLN A 23 7.44 28.16 10.98
C GLN A 23 7.13 26.96 10.07
N ILE A 24 8.07 26.02 9.94
CA ILE A 24 7.88 24.78 9.18
C ILE A 24 6.78 23.90 9.79
N VAL A 25 6.81 23.72 11.12
CA VAL A 25 5.80 22.94 11.84
C VAL A 25 4.42 23.59 11.70
N GLU A 26 4.32 24.92 11.80
CA GLU A 26 3.06 25.65 11.57
C GLU A 26 2.53 25.45 10.15
N ILE A 27 3.40 25.45 9.14
CA ILE A 27 3.02 25.16 7.74
C ILE A 27 2.51 23.73 7.59
N LEU A 28 3.16 22.75 8.25
CA LEU A 28 2.76 21.34 8.23
C LEU A 28 1.42 21.09 8.95
N LEU A 29 1.12 21.87 9.98
CA LEU A 29 -0.13 21.80 10.74
C LEU A 29 -1.31 22.52 10.06
N CYS A 30 -1.07 23.25 8.97
CA CYS A 30 -2.12 23.89 8.20
C CYS A 30 -2.95 22.84 7.43
N ARG A 31 -4.28 22.84 7.58
CA ARG A 31 -5.22 21.86 6.96
C ARG A 31 -5.28 21.91 5.42
N SER A 32 -4.58 22.82 4.75
CA SER A 32 -4.48 22.90 3.29
C SER A 32 -3.08 22.49 2.80
N THR A 33 -2.99 22.11 1.53
CA THR A 33 -1.86 21.47 0.81
C THR A 33 -0.53 22.24 0.79
N HIS A 34 0.02 22.60 1.95
CA HIS A 34 1.29 23.32 2.09
C HIS A 34 2.50 22.41 2.36
N GLY A 35 2.32 21.09 2.33
CA GLY A 35 3.39 20.11 2.55
C GLY A 35 4.60 20.31 1.62
N ARG A 36 4.37 20.69 0.34
CA ARG A 36 5.48 21.02 -0.58
C ARG A 36 6.30 22.22 -0.09
N LYS A 37 5.64 23.27 0.40
CA LYS A 37 6.31 24.49 0.91
C LYS A 37 7.08 24.21 2.20
N ALA A 38 6.54 23.37 3.08
CA ALA A 38 7.25 22.94 4.28
C ALA A 38 8.51 22.12 3.97
N ILE A 39 8.44 21.21 2.99
CA ILE A 39 9.60 20.43 2.53
C ILE A 39 10.65 21.36 1.90
N GLU A 40 10.24 22.35 1.11
CA GLU A 40 11.16 23.34 0.52
C GLU A 40 11.88 24.16 1.60
N GLU A 41 11.18 24.62 2.64
CA GLU A 41 11.80 25.35 3.77
C GLU A 41 12.72 24.44 4.60
N LEU A 42 12.36 23.17 4.83
CA LEU A 42 13.24 22.20 5.51
C LEU A 42 14.55 21.98 4.75
N LEU A 43 14.47 21.80 3.43
CA LEU A 43 15.65 21.63 2.59
C LEU A 43 16.51 22.90 2.58
N ALA A 44 15.90 24.08 2.53
CA ALA A 44 16.61 25.35 2.61
C ALA A 44 17.32 25.53 3.97
N LEU A 45 16.67 25.15 5.07
CA LEU A 45 17.26 25.20 6.41
C LEU A 45 18.43 24.21 6.53
N ASN A 46 18.27 22.98 6.04
CA ASN A 46 19.33 21.98 6.03
C ASN A 46 20.56 22.45 5.24
N ASN A 47 20.36 23.04 4.05
CA ASN A 47 21.47 23.58 3.25
C ASN A 47 22.20 24.73 3.96
N ARG A 48 21.49 25.60 4.69
CA ARG A 48 22.10 26.65 5.51
C ARG A 48 22.90 26.09 6.68
N MET A 49 22.37 25.08 7.37
CA MET A 49 23.11 24.38 8.44
C MET A 49 24.37 23.73 7.90
N ILE A 50 24.32 23.11 6.71
CA ILE A 50 25.48 22.57 6.02
C ILE A 50 26.49 23.68 5.69
N GLU A 51 26.06 24.80 5.11
CA GLU A 51 26.94 25.93 4.83
C GLU A 51 27.61 26.49 6.09
N TRP A 52 26.90 26.56 7.22
CA TRP A 52 27.46 26.99 8.50
C TRP A 52 28.50 26.00 9.03
N LEU A 53 28.24 24.69 8.91
CA LEU A 53 29.21 23.65 9.25
C LEU A 53 30.49 23.76 8.40
N TYR A 54 30.37 24.16 7.12
CA TYR A 54 31.53 24.35 6.24
C TYR A 54 32.23 25.70 6.41
N LYS A 55 31.51 26.76 6.78
CA LYS A 55 32.10 28.09 7.05
C LYS A 55 32.75 28.18 8.44
N GLY A 56 32.37 27.29 9.36
CA GLY A 56 32.78 27.34 10.77
C GLY A 56 34.22 26.96 11.06
N ASP A 57 34.89 26.08 10.28
CA ASP A 57 36.34 25.85 10.43
C ASP A 57 36.92 24.90 9.37
N GLU A 58 38.00 25.32 8.67
CA GLU A 58 38.91 24.43 7.91
C GLU A 58 39.59 23.37 8.82
N LYS A 59 39.38 23.43 10.14
CA LYS A 59 40.04 22.56 11.12
C LYS A 59 39.14 21.69 12.01
N ARG A 60 37.81 21.71 11.84
CA ARG A 60 36.91 20.91 12.70
C ARG A 60 35.72 20.29 11.95
N ALA A 61 36.03 19.48 10.95
CA ALA A 61 35.05 18.56 10.37
C ALA A 61 35.06 17.22 11.12
N ASN A 62 34.20 17.05 12.14
CA ASN A 62 33.77 15.70 12.52
C ASN A 62 32.42 15.63 13.27
N ILE A 63 31.49 16.55 13.00
CA ILE A 63 30.08 16.25 13.24
C ILE A 63 29.57 15.69 11.92
N SER A 64 29.38 14.36 11.87
CA SER A 64 28.88 13.70 10.67
C SER A 64 27.52 14.28 10.31
N VAL A 65 27.32 14.57 9.02
CA VAL A 65 26.02 14.91 8.44
C VAL A 65 24.97 13.87 8.87
N ASP A 66 25.36 12.61 9.03
CA ASP A 66 24.51 11.52 9.51
C ASP A 66 24.03 11.75 10.95
N SER A 67 24.85 12.34 11.82
CA SER A 67 24.45 12.63 13.22
C SER A 67 23.41 13.74 13.28
N THR A 68 23.54 14.78 12.45
CA THR A 68 22.56 15.86 12.35
C THR A 68 21.25 15.37 11.74
N LEU A 69 21.33 14.57 10.67
CA LEU A 69 20.17 13.95 10.05
C LEU A 69 19.47 12.97 11.00
N THR A 70 20.21 12.17 11.77
CA THR A 70 19.64 11.28 12.78
C THR A 70 18.88 12.05 13.85
N LEU A 71 19.40 13.21 14.28
CA LEU A 71 18.74 14.07 15.27
C LEU A 71 17.42 14.65 14.72
N ILE A 72 17.45 15.14 13.48
CA ILE A 72 16.29 15.69 12.79
C ILE A 72 15.25 14.59 12.52
N GLU A 73 15.67 13.41 12.06
CA GLU A 73 14.79 12.28 11.81
C GLU A 73 14.13 11.78 13.09
N THR A 74 14.85 11.74 14.21
CA THR A 74 14.29 11.38 15.52
C THR A 74 13.20 12.38 15.94
N TRP A 75 13.44 13.68 15.76
CA TRP A 75 12.45 14.71 16.05
C TRP A 75 11.22 14.68 15.13
N VAL A 76 11.45 14.48 13.83
CA VAL A 76 10.38 14.36 12.84
C VAL A 76 9.53 13.12 13.11
N GLN A 77 10.14 11.99 13.51
CA GLN A 77 9.41 10.78 13.86
C GLN A 77 8.57 10.95 15.13
N GLU A 78 9.10 11.64 16.15
CA GLU A 78 8.38 11.89 17.40
C GLU A 78 7.18 12.82 17.19
N LEU A 79 7.34 13.85 16.34
CA LEU A 79 6.26 14.77 15.94
C LEU A 79 5.19 14.09 15.07
N CYS A 80 5.58 13.16 14.20
CA CYS A 80 4.65 12.48 13.29
C CYS A 80 3.83 11.37 13.96
N ARG A 81 4.33 10.75 15.06
CA ARG A 81 3.69 9.56 15.64
C ARG A 81 2.51 9.82 16.56
N ASN A 82 2.38 11.00 17.15
CA ASN A 82 1.36 11.26 18.18
C ASN A 82 0.61 12.57 17.94
N SER A 83 -0.01 12.67 16.75
CA SER A 83 -0.73 13.86 16.32
C SER A 83 -1.84 14.25 17.31
N ASP A 84 -1.95 15.56 17.49
CA ASP A 84 -2.82 16.31 18.40
C ASP A 84 -2.44 16.29 19.88
N THR A 85 -2.24 15.13 20.52
CA THR A 85 -1.96 15.09 21.98
C THR A 85 -0.52 15.44 22.35
N THR A 86 0.46 15.04 21.55
CA THR A 86 1.87 15.40 21.82
C THR A 86 2.16 16.83 21.42
N VAL A 87 1.51 17.33 20.36
CA VAL A 87 1.59 18.74 19.97
C VAL A 87 0.94 19.65 21.03
N ALA A 88 -0.18 19.25 21.63
CA ALA A 88 -0.79 19.96 22.75
C ALA A 88 0.11 19.95 24.00
N LYS A 89 0.69 18.80 24.35
CA LYS A 89 1.65 18.69 25.48
C LYS A 89 2.93 19.49 25.24
N LEU A 90 3.42 19.52 24.01
CA LEU A 90 4.60 20.32 23.65
C LEU A 90 4.27 21.81 23.75
N ARG A 91 3.09 22.24 23.30
CA ARG A 91 2.60 23.61 23.46
C ARG A 91 2.48 23.99 24.93
N ASP A 92 1.87 23.14 25.75
CA ASP A 92 1.74 23.37 27.20
C ASP A 92 3.11 23.43 27.90
N HIS A 93 4.04 22.54 27.56
CA HIS A 93 5.40 22.56 28.11
C HIS A 93 6.17 23.82 27.70
N LEU A 94 6.02 24.29 26.47
CA LEU A 94 6.67 25.51 25.98
C LEU A 94 6.05 26.76 26.63
N GLU A 95 4.73 26.80 26.82
CA GLU A 95 4.05 27.88 27.56
C GLU A 95 4.44 27.89 29.05
N GLN A 96 4.53 26.73 29.70
CA GLN A 96 4.99 26.63 31.08
C GLN A 96 6.45 27.07 31.23
N ARG A 97 7.30 26.70 30.27
CA ARG A 97 8.70 27.13 30.27
C ARG A 97 8.82 28.64 30.08
N ALA A 98 8.09 29.22 29.13
CA ALA A 98 8.03 30.67 28.93
C ALA A 98 7.49 31.42 30.17
N LYS A 99 6.49 30.86 30.88
CA LYS A 99 5.98 31.40 32.15
C LYS A 99 7.01 31.31 33.29
N SER A 100 7.73 30.19 33.37
CA SER A 100 8.81 30.01 34.36
C SER A 100 10.03 30.90 34.10
N GLU A 101 10.35 31.16 32.83
CA GLU A 101 11.44 32.04 32.42
C GLU A 101 11.05 33.54 32.51
N SER A 102 9.75 33.86 32.49
CA SER A 102 9.23 35.22 32.76
C SER A 102 9.00 35.52 34.24
N GLY A 103 9.26 34.56 35.14
CA GLY A 103 9.30 34.80 36.59
C GLY A 103 7.93 34.87 37.28
N GLU A 104 6.85 34.42 36.64
CA GLU A 104 5.53 34.29 37.28
C GLU A 104 5.26 32.82 37.64
N VAL A 105 5.46 32.46 38.90
CA VAL A 105 4.99 31.17 39.45
C VAL A 105 4.09 31.44 40.65
N ASP A 106 2.78 31.36 40.41
CA ASP A 106 1.78 31.20 41.47
C ASP A 106 1.81 29.76 42.01
N GLN A 107 1.82 29.63 43.33
CA GLN A 107 1.90 28.38 44.07
C GLN A 107 0.58 27.60 44.01
N ALA A 108 0.62 26.31 43.65
CA ALA A 108 -0.52 25.41 43.86
C ALA A 108 -0.11 23.96 44.20
N GLU A 109 -0.91 23.38 45.09
CA GLU A 109 -0.67 22.23 45.98
C GLU A 109 -0.82 20.83 45.36
N ALA A 110 -0.22 19.85 46.04
CA ALA A 110 -0.18 18.43 45.69
C ALA A 110 -1.49 17.66 45.98
N PRO A 111 -1.93 16.72 45.12
CA PRO A 111 -3.06 15.85 45.41
C PRO A 111 -2.66 14.47 45.94
N LYS A 112 -3.53 13.99 46.84
CA LYS A 112 -3.46 12.76 47.64
C LYS A 112 -3.85 11.50 46.86
N ALA A 113 -3.26 10.38 47.29
CA ALA A 113 -3.51 9.02 46.85
C ALA A 113 -4.92 8.49 47.19
N ARG A 114 -5.47 7.67 46.29
CA ARG A 114 -6.57 6.70 46.41
C ARG A 114 -6.48 5.75 45.20
N ASP A 115 -6.98 4.53 45.18
CA ASP A 115 -7.22 3.44 46.13
C ASP A 115 -7.55 2.26 45.19
N GLU A 116 -7.11 1.05 45.52
CA GLU A 116 -7.19 -0.13 44.67
C GLU A 116 -8.56 -0.82 44.74
N GLY A 117 -9.04 -1.34 43.61
CA GLY A 117 -9.97 -2.49 43.60
C GLY A 117 -11.14 -2.39 42.61
N GLU A 118 -11.09 -3.17 41.52
CA GLU A 118 -12.08 -4.21 41.20
C GLU A 118 -11.74 -4.88 39.85
N ALA A 119 -11.45 -6.18 39.90
CA ALA A 119 -11.23 -7.02 38.74
C ALA A 119 -12.55 -7.64 38.30
N LEU A 120 -13.07 -7.25 37.13
CA LEU A 120 -14.17 -7.93 36.46
C LEU A 120 -13.65 -8.79 35.31
N ALA A 121 -13.92 -10.08 35.40
CA ALA A 121 -13.56 -11.11 34.42
C ALA A 121 -14.26 -10.86 33.08
N TYR A 122 -13.46 -10.77 32.01
CA TYR A 122 -13.90 -10.57 30.64
C TYR A 122 -14.10 -11.94 29.96
N ASP A 123 -15.34 -12.24 29.55
CA ASP A 123 -15.73 -13.44 28.78
C ASP A 123 -15.69 -13.12 27.27
N PRO A 124 -14.70 -13.63 26.49
CA PRO A 124 -14.50 -13.22 25.10
C PRO A 124 -15.49 -13.84 24.09
N LEU A 125 -16.44 -14.67 24.51
CA LEU A 125 -17.24 -15.49 23.58
C LEU A 125 -18.69 -15.01 23.34
N LYS A 126 -19.09 -13.85 23.89
CA LYS A 126 -20.46 -13.32 23.74
C LYS A 126 -20.67 -12.23 22.67
N LEU A 127 -19.64 -11.84 21.92
CA LEU A 127 -19.75 -10.77 20.90
C LEU A 127 -19.97 -11.24 19.46
N SER A 128 -20.04 -12.55 19.19
CA SER A 128 -20.10 -13.10 17.81
C SER A 128 -21.50 -13.48 17.29
N LEU A 129 -22.56 -13.25 18.06
CA LEU A 129 -23.93 -13.69 17.69
C LEU A 129 -25.00 -12.60 17.79
N ARG A 130 -24.64 -11.34 17.55
CA ARG A 130 -25.59 -10.33 17.06
C ARG A 130 -25.53 -10.28 15.54
N SER A 131 -25.97 -11.39 14.94
CA SER A 131 -26.29 -11.47 13.53
C SER A 131 -27.48 -10.55 13.27
N THR A 132 -27.21 -9.47 12.55
CA THR A 132 -28.21 -8.60 11.92
C THR A 132 -29.07 -9.44 10.98
N LEU A 133 -30.30 -9.73 11.41
CA LEU A 133 -31.41 -10.07 10.52
C LEU A 133 -31.72 -8.84 9.66
N ASN A 134 -30.96 -8.68 8.57
CA ASN A 134 -31.19 -7.63 7.59
C ASN A 134 -32.32 -8.04 6.65
N SER A 135 -33.17 -7.05 6.35
CA SER A 135 -34.27 -7.10 5.41
C SER A 135 -33.85 -7.69 4.04
N PRO A 136 -34.65 -8.58 3.42
CA PRO A 136 -34.39 -9.15 2.10
C PRO A 136 -34.21 -8.13 0.95
N LEU A 137 -34.57 -6.86 1.18
CA LEU A 137 -34.43 -5.80 0.18
C LEU A 137 -32.99 -5.26 0.07
N ASP A 138 -32.12 -5.46 1.07
CA ASP A 138 -30.72 -4.96 1.04
C ASP A 138 -29.76 -5.91 0.29
N GLU A 139 -30.14 -7.17 0.10
CA GLU A 139 -29.25 -8.16 -0.53
C GLU A 139 -29.27 -8.09 -2.07
N ALA A 140 -30.37 -7.61 -2.67
CA ALA A 140 -30.46 -7.39 -4.10
C ALA A 140 -29.62 -6.19 -4.57
N ASP A 141 -29.49 -5.15 -3.74
CA ASP A 141 -28.67 -3.97 -4.05
C ASP A 141 -27.16 -4.23 -3.84
N ARG A 142 -26.79 -5.19 -2.98
CA ARG A 142 -25.39 -5.63 -2.80
C ARG A 142 -24.83 -6.35 -4.03
N ILE A 143 -25.66 -6.96 -4.87
CA ILE A 143 -25.24 -7.83 -5.99
C ILE A 143 -24.80 -7.03 -7.25
N GLN A 144 -24.91 -5.69 -7.30
CA GLN A 144 -24.73 -4.93 -8.55
C GLN A 144 -23.37 -4.25 -8.81
N TYR A 145 -22.34 -4.50 -8.00
CA TYR A 145 -21.02 -3.88 -8.21
C TYR A 145 -20.07 -4.75 -9.04
N ILE A 146 -20.51 -5.14 -10.24
CA ILE A 146 -19.59 -5.67 -11.26
C ILE A 146 -18.73 -4.51 -11.77
N HIS A 147 -17.42 -4.66 -11.61
CA HIS A 147 -16.42 -3.71 -12.08
C HIS A 147 -16.16 -3.89 -13.57
N HIS A 148 -15.85 -2.78 -14.22
CA HIS A 148 -15.43 -2.78 -15.61
C HIS A 148 -13.92 -2.71 -15.67
N PHE A 149 -13.27 -3.83 -16.02
CA PHE A 149 -11.82 -3.89 -16.13
C PHE A 149 -11.33 -3.74 -17.57
N SER A 150 -10.21 -3.05 -17.75
CA SER A 150 -9.44 -3.05 -18.99
C SER A 150 -7.98 -3.36 -18.72
N ARG A 151 -7.27 -3.98 -19.68
CA ARG A 151 -5.83 -4.22 -19.55
C ARG A 151 -5.08 -2.92 -19.27
N TYR A 152 -4.06 -3.02 -18.42
CA TYR A 152 -3.22 -1.89 -18.06
C TYR A 152 -1.74 -2.29 -18.09
N GLN A 153 -0.95 -1.51 -18.82
CA GLN A 153 0.50 -1.68 -18.91
C GLN A 153 1.18 -0.32 -18.74
N PRO A 154 2.13 -0.17 -17.80
CA PRO A 154 2.95 1.02 -17.74
C PRO A 154 3.79 1.17 -19.02
N LYS A 155 3.87 2.39 -19.56
CA LYS A 155 4.53 2.67 -20.85
C LYS A 155 6.01 2.27 -20.88
N ASN A 156 6.71 2.37 -19.76
CA ASN A 156 8.13 2.07 -19.64
C ASN A 156 8.47 0.57 -19.70
N VAL A 157 7.48 -0.32 -19.54
CA VAL A 157 7.66 -1.78 -19.60
C VAL A 157 6.71 -2.46 -20.59
N SER A 158 5.92 -1.70 -21.36
CA SER A 158 4.92 -2.26 -22.27
C SER A 158 5.54 -3.14 -23.36
N LEU A 159 6.75 -2.80 -23.82
CA LEU A 159 7.48 -3.53 -24.88
C LEU A 159 8.31 -4.71 -24.35
N LEU A 160 8.43 -4.86 -23.03
CA LEU A 160 9.22 -5.93 -22.41
C LEU A 160 8.30 -7.09 -22.00
N SER A 161 8.78 -8.33 -22.10
CA SER A 161 8.13 -9.46 -21.42
C SER A 161 8.18 -9.26 -19.89
N ALA A 162 7.30 -9.90 -19.12
CA ALA A 162 7.39 -9.92 -17.66
C ALA A 162 8.78 -10.32 -17.21
N ARG A 163 9.33 -11.40 -17.78
CA ARG A 163 10.67 -11.89 -17.45
C ARG A 163 11.73 -10.79 -17.62
N SER A 164 11.83 -10.20 -18.81
CA SER A 164 12.83 -9.15 -19.08
C SER A 164 12.61 -7.88 -18.24
N ALA A 165 11.36 -7.50 -18.00
CA ALA A 165 11.02 -6.35 -17.17
C ALA A 165 11.40 -6.59 -15.70
N THR A 166 11.11 -7.79 -15.17
CA THR A 166 11.46 -8.21 -13.81
C THR A 166 12.97 -8.30 -13.64
N THR A 167 13.71 -8.90 -14.59
CA THR A 167 15.18 -8.95 -14.57
C THR A 167 15.76 -7.54 -14.48
N ARG A 168 15.26 -6.61 -15.31
CA ARG A 168 15.69 -5.21 -15.30
C ARG A 168 15.41 -4.54 -13.96
N LEU A 169 14.23 -4.76 -13.39
CA LEU A 169 13.83 -4.19 -12.11
C LEU A 169 14.70 -4.72 -10.95
N ILE A 170 14.95 -6.03 -10.89
CA ILE A 170 15.79 -6.66 -9.85
C ILE A 170 17.19 -6.04 -9.83
N ARG A 171 17.75 -5.72 -10.99
CA ARG A 171 19.10 -5.11 -11.10
C ARG A 171 19.16 -3.63 -10.77
N THR A 172 18.01 -2.96 -10.68
CA THR A 172 17.96 -1.52 -10.39
C THR A 172 18.28 -1.28 -8.91
N PRO A 173 19.08 -0.26 -8.56
CA PRO A 173 19.34 0.08 -7.16
C PRO A 173 18.06 0.37 -6.37
N LEU A 174 18.03 0.10 -5.06
CA LEU A 174 16.89 0.48 -4.22
C LEU A 174 16.81 2.01 -4.07
N THR A 175 15.60 2.54 -4.05
CA THR A 175 15.32 3.89 -3.57
C THR A 175 15.13 3.90 -2.06
N ASN A 176 15.26 5.05 -1.39
CA ASN A 176 15.06 5.14 0.06
C ASN A 176 13.68 4.64 0.50
N THR A 177 12.64 4.91 -0.30
CA THR A 177 11.28 4.41 -0.05
C THR A 177 11.18 2.89 -0.13
N GLU A 178 12.12 2.20 -0.79
CA GLU A 178 12.15 0.74 -0.91
C GLU A 178 12.97 0.08 0.21
N LEU A 179 13.54 0.83 1.15
CA LEU A 179 14.30 0.28 2.27
C LEU A 179 13.40 -0.21 3.42
N VAL A 180 12.13 0.19 3.43
CA VAL A 180 11.21 -0.12 4.53
C VAL A 180 10.77 -1.58 4.53
N SER A 181 10.44 -2.06 5.72
CA SER A 181 9.81 -3.36 5.94
C SER A 181 8.36 -3.13 6.32
N GLU A 182 7.43 -3.63 5.50
CA GLU A 182 5.99 -3.43 5.63
C GLU A 182 5.23 -4.68 5.17
N TYR A 183 3.91 -4.69 5.29
CA TYR A 183 3.08 -5.81 4.84
C TYR A 183 2.72 -5.66 3.36
N VAL A 184 3.04 -6.68 2.56
CA VAL A 184 2.45 -6.85 1.23
C VAL A 184 1.12 -7.57 1.41
N TYR A 185 0.01 -7.02 0.95
CA TYR A 185 -1.33 -7.59 1.14
C TYR A 185 -2.03 -7.86 -0.19
N ILE A 186 -2.99 -8.78 -0.17
CA ILE A 186 -3.87 -9.11 -1.28
C ILE A 186 -5.31 -8.88 -0.83
N TYR A 187 -6.11 -8.24 -1.67
CA TYR A 187 -7.56 -8.20 -1.46
C TYR A 187 -8.33 -8.37 -2.76
N TRP A 188 -9.61 -8.67 -2.63
CA TRP A 188 -10.56 -8.77 -3.73
C TRP A 188 -11.92 -8.22 -3.32
N CYS A 189 -12.75 -7.85 -4.30
CA CYS A 189 -14.11 -7.39 -4.05
C CYS A 189 -15.11 -8.53 -4.35
N PRO A 190 -16.01 -8.88 -3.41
CA PRO A 190 -17.13 -9.78 -3.69
C PRO A 190 -17.88 -9.39 -4.97
N GLY A 191 -18.21 -10.37 -5.80
CA GLY A 191 -18.82 -10.17 -7.12
C GLY A 191 -17.83 -9.97 -8.28
N ASN A 192 -16.55 -9.70 -8.00
CA ASN A 192 -15.50 -9.52 -9.02
C ASN A 192 -14.49 -10.67 -9.01
N PHE A 193 -15.02 -11.89 -9.14
CA PHE A 193 -14.23 -13.11 -9.07
C PHE A 193 -13.12 -13.17 -10.13
N GLY A 194 -11.95 -13.67 -9.72
CA GLY A 194 -10.78 -13.78 -10.59
C GLY A 194 -10.00 -12.49 -10.79
N TYR A 195 -10.29 -11.43 -10.01
CA TYR A 195 -9.50 -10.23 -9.92
C TYR A 195 -9.07 -9.96 -8.48
N VAL A 196 -7.78 -9.66 -8.31
CA VAL A 196 -7.20 -9.30 -7.00
C VAL A 196 -6.40 -8.02 -7.14
N LYS A 197 -6.28 -7.28 -6.04
CA LYS A 197 -5.37 -6.14 -5.92
C LYS A 197 -4.28 -6.46 -4.91
N ILE A 198 -3.06 -6.04 -5.24
CA ILE A 198 -1.86 -6.28 -4.45
C ILE A 198 -1.30 -4.91 -4.05
N GLY A 199 -1.05 -4.72 -2.77
CA GLY A 199 -0.56 -3.45 -2.21
C GLY A 199 0.47 -3.63 -1.10
N VAL A 200 1.09 -2.52 -0.69
CA VAL A 200 1.96 -2.42 0.49
C VAL A 200 1.39 -1.42 1.51
N THR A 201 1.52 -1.72 2.79
CA THR A 201 1.14 -0.83 3.90
C THR A 201 1.72 -1.33 5.23
N ASP A 202 1.83 -0.45 6.21
CA ASP A 202 2.15 -0.75 7.61
C ASP A 202 0.94 -1.27 8.42
N ASP A 203 -0.28 -0.83 8.12
CA ASP A 203 -1.53 -1.34 8.70
C ASP A 203 -2.53 -1.78 7.61
N VAL A 204 -2.60 -3.09 7.39
CA VAL A 204 -3.51 -3.68 6.40
C VAL A 204 -4.98 -3.48 6.76
N SER A 205 -5.34 -3.58 8.04
CA SER A 205 -6.73 -3.47 8.46
C SER A 205 -7.25 -2.04 8.24
N GLN A 206 -6.48 -1.02 8.61
CA GLN A 206 -6.82 0.37 8.34
C GLN A 206 -6.86 0.65 6.83
N ARG A 207 -5.91 0.10 6.08
CA ARG A 207 -5.84 0.28 4.62
C ARG A 207 -7.05 -0.30 3.90
N LEU A 208 -7.50 -1.50 4.28
CA LEU A 208 -8.68 -2.13 3.71
C LEU A 208 -9.95 -1.37 4.07
N LYS A 209 -10.10 -0.92 5.32
CA LYS A 209 -11.21 -0.05 5.72
C LYS A 209 -11.26 1.25 4.89
N GLY A 210 -10.09 1.86 4.64
CA GLY A 210 -9.99 3.03 3.77
C GLY A 210 -10.44 2.76 2.33
N TRP A 211 -10.16 1.57 1.79
CA TRP A 211 -10.69 1.14 0.50
C TRP A 211 -12.21 1.01 0.50
N GLU A 212 -12.80 0.40 1.54
CA GLU A 212 -14.25 0.26 1.65
C GLU A 212 -14.94 1.61 1.75
N GLU A 213 -14.40 2.51 2.58
CA GLU A 213 -14.93 3.86 2.76
C GLU A 213 -14.81 4.71 1.51
N GLN A 214 -13.68 4.62 0.80
CA GLN A 214 -13.45 5.37 -0.43
C GLN A 214 -14.31 4.85 -1.57
N CYS A 215 -14.29 3.54 -1.81
CA CYS A 215 -14.91 2.92 -2.98
C CYS A 215 -16.36 2.45 -2.75
N LYS A 216 -16.88 2.59 -1.53
CA LYS A 216 -18.26 2.21 -1.14
C LYS A 216 -18.56 0.75 -1.47
N GLN A 217 -17.58 -0.12 -1.26
CA GLN A 217 -17.63 -1.54 -1.61
C GLN A 217 -16.97 -2.37 -0.52
N GLU A 218 -17.53 -3.53 -0.21
CA GLU A 218 -16.89 -4.52 0.64
C GLU A 218 -15.60 -5.01 0.00
N VAL A 219 -14.54 -5.15 0.79
CA VAL A 219 -13.29 -5.78 0.36
C VAL A 219 -12.96 -6.95 1.27
N ARG A 220 -12.38 -8.01 0.70
CA ARG A 220 -11.95 -9.18 1.47
C ARG A 220 -10.46 -9.39 1.29
N GLU A 221 -9.76 -9.45 2.42
CA GLU A 221 -8.35 -9.83 2.45
C GLU A 221 -8.19 -11.30 2.08
N HIS A 222 -7.09 -11.62 1.41
CA HIS A 222 -6.59 -12.98 1.31
C HIS A 222 -5.27 -13.08 2.08
N PHE A 223 -5.27 -13.89 3.14
CA PHE A 223 -4.07 -14.19 3.91
C PHE A 223 -3.14 -15.07 3.10
N GLN A 224 -1.84 -14.72 3.07
CA GLN A 224 -0.83 -15.45 2.30
C GLN A 224 -0.44 -16.80 2.91
N GLN A 225 -0.82 -17.03 4.17
CA GLN A 225 -0.53 -18.24 4.93
C GLN A 225 -1.79 -18.69 5.67
N ASP A 226 -1.86 -19.99 5.95
CA ASP A 226 -2.96 -20.59 6.70
C ASP A 226 -3.04 -20.09 8.16
N SER A 227 -1.95 -19.53 8.69
CA SER A 227 -1.82 -19.10 10.08
C SER A 227 -2.56 -17.80 10.43
N SER A 228 -3.28 -17.16 9.49
CA SER A 228 -3.88 -15.81 9.66
C SER A 228 -2.90 -14.70 10.08
N GLU A 229 -1.61 -15.01 10.20
CA GLU A 229 -0.56 -14.09 10.59
C GLU A 229 0.01 -13.39 9.36
N ARG A 230 0.17 -12.07 9.46
CA ARG A 230 0.77 -11.27 8.39
C ARG A 230 2.28 -11.30 8.50
N VAL A 231 2.94 -11.53 7.37
CA VAL A 231 4.41 -11.55 7.30
C VAL A 231 4.91 -10.17 6.93
N LEU A 232 5.78 -9.61 7.77
CA LEU A 232 6.50 -8.39 7.45
C LEU A 232 7.53 -8.68 6.34
N VAL A 233 7.48 -7.92 5.25
CA VAL A 233 8.33 -8.14 4.08
C VAL A 233 9.41 -7.07 4.03
N LYS A 234 10.68 -7.50 4.06
CA LYS A 234 11.82 -6.60 3.85
C LYS A 234 11.81 -6.05 2.42
N HIS A 235 12.08 -4.76 2.28
CA HIS A 235 11.99 -4.05 1.00
C HIS A 235 10.60 -4.19 0.36
N ALA A 236 9.54 -4.03 1.15
CA ALA A 236 8.16 -4.35 0.75
C ALA A 236 7.75 -3.69 -0.58
N PHE A 237 8.03 -2.40 -0.77
CA PHE A 237 7.76 -1.69 -2.02
C PHE A 237 8.56 -2.23 -3.22
N ARG A 238 9.78 -2.73 -3.01
CA ARG A 238 10.54 -3.41 -4.08
C ARG A 238 9.87 -4.73 -4.44
N VAL A 239 9.50 -5.52 -3.45
CA VAL A 239 8.80 -6.80 -3.65
C VAL A 239 7.48 -6.58 -4.38
N GLU A 240 6.69 -5.60 -3.99
CA GLU A 240 5.45 -5.23 -4.67
C GLU A 240 5.68 -4.88 -6.15
N LYS A 241 6.64 -4.01 -6.44
CA LYS A 241 6.97 -3.65 -7.82
C LYS A 241 7.40 -4.88 -8.63
N ILE A 242 8.18 -5.78 -8.04
CA ILE A 242 8.59 -7.03 -8.69
C ILE A 242 7.37 -7.91 -8.99
N VAL A 243 6.48 -8.11 -8.01
CA VAL A 243 5.23 -8.88 -8.17
C VAL A 243 4.35 -8.28 -9.25
N HIS A 244 4.11 -6.96 -9.21
CA HIS A 244 3.34 -6.24 -10.24
C HIS A 244 3.96 -6.38 -11.63
N THR A 245 5.30 -6.40 -11.72
CA THR A 245 6.02 -6.55 -12.99
C THR A 245 5.94 -7.99 -13.50
N ALA A 246 6.07 -8.98 -12.62
CA ALA A 246 5.95 -10.39 -12.93
C ALA A 246 4.53 -10.77 -13.38
N LEU A 247 3.51 -10.06 -12.89
CA LEU A 247 2.10 -10.25 -13.25
C LEU A 247 1.61 -9.27 -14.31
N LYS A 248 2.51 -8.56 -15.00
CA LYS A 248 2.11 -7.46 -15.88
C LYS A 248 1.15 -7.90 -16.98
N GLU A 249 1.34 -9.07 -17.62
CA GLU A 249 0.49 -9.53 -18.73
C GLU A 249 -0.98 -9.69 -18.34
N ILE A 250 -1.23 -9.93 -17.05
CA ILE A 250 -2.56 -10.07 -16.47
C ILE A 250 -2.93 -8.88 -15.57
N ARG A 251 -2.27 -7.72 -15.73
CA ARG A 251 -2.58 -6.49 -15.02
C ARG A 251 -3.69 -5.71 -15.73
N TYR A 252 -4.63 -5.21 -14.94
CA TYR A 252 -5.82 -4.49 -15.32
C TYR A 252 -5.95 -3.21 -14.50
N GLN A 253 -6.81 -2.33 -15.00
CA GLN A 253 -7.32 -1.17 -14.31
C GLN A 253 -8.85 -1.28 -14.28
N GLU A 254 -9.46 -0.86 -13.19
CA GLU A 254 -10.90 -0.63 -13.08
C GLU A 254 -11.23 0.73 -13.69
N ILE A 255 -12.14 0.74 -14.66
CA ILE A 255 -12.63 1.95 -15.31
C ILE A 255 -13.88 2.42 -14.58
N GLY A 256 -13.79 3.64 -14.02
CA GLY A 256 -14.95 4.32 -13.44
C GLY A 256 -15.52 3.57 -12.25
N CYS A 257 -14.74 3.50 -11.16
CA CYS A 257 -15.21 2.92 -9.92
C CYS A 257 -16.56 3.51 -9.53
N LYS A 258 -17.58 2.67 -9.35
CA LYS A 258 -18.95 3.15 -9.07
C LYS A 258 -19.05 3.96 -7.77
N GLY A 259 -18.18 3.71 -6.79
CA GLY A 259 -18.18 4.45 -5.53
C GLY A 259 -17.43 5.76 -5.58
N CYS A 260 -16.15 5.75 -5.98
CA CYS A 260 -15.32 6.97 -5.94
C CYS A 260 -15.14 7.67 -7.29
N GLY A 261 -15.63 7.11 -8.39
CA GLY A 261 -15.48 7.62 -9.76
C GLY A 261 -14.07 7.54 -10.34
N ARG A 262 -13.06 7.15 -9.54
CA ARG A 262 -11.65 7.11 -9.96
C ARG A 262 -11.35 5.83 -10.73
N ARG A 263 -10.18 5.84 -11.37
CA ARG A 263 -9.56 4.68 -11.97
C ARG A 263 -8.66 4.00 -10.94
N HIS A 264 -8.93 2.74 -10.64
CA HIS A 264 -8.05 1.94 -9.79
C HIS A 264 -7.13 1.11 -10.67
N ILE A 265 -5.82 1.32 -10.52
CA ILE A 265 -4.80 0.52 -11.17
C ILE A 265 -4.39 -0.63 -10.23
N GLU A 266 -3.61 -1.58 -10.76
CA GLU A 266 -3.06 -2.72 -10.00
C GLU A 266 -4.11 -3.78 -9.63
N TRP A 267 -5.11 -3.93 -10.49
CA TRP A 267 -5.90 -5.16 -10.50
C TRP A 267 -5.16 -6.21 -11.30
N PHE A 268 -5.25 -7.47 -10.90
CA PHE A 268 -4.62 -8.60 -11.56
C PHE A 268 -5.65 -9.69 -11.78
N ARG A 269 -5.79 -10.15 -13.03
CA ARG A 269 -6.73 -11.22 -13.38
C ARG A 269 -6.14 -12.58 -13.01
N THR A 270 -6.25 -12.94 -11.74
CA THR A 270 -5.73 -14.19 -11.19
C THR A 270 -6.43 -14.57 -9.88
N SER A 271 -6.19 -15.78 -9.39
CA SER A 271 -6.68 -16.21 -8.09
C SER A 271 -5.83 -15.61 -6.95
N PRO A 272 -6.42 -15.40 -5.76
CA PRO A 272 -5.65 -14.94 -4.60
C PRO A 272 -4.47 -15.86 -4.24
N GLU A 273 -4.62 -17.18 -4.41
CA GLU A 273 -3.60 -18.17 -4.11
C GLU A 273 -2.41 -18.03 -5.06
N HIS A 274 -2.66 -17.83 -6.36
CA HIS A 274 -1.58 -17.59 -7.31
C HIS A 274 -0.85 -16.28 -7.01
N ALA A 275 -1.57 -15.21 -6.66
CA ALA A 275 -0.93 -13.96 -6.22
C ALA A 275 -0.07 -14.18 -4.96
N ALA A 276 -0.56 -14.95 -3.98
CA ALA A 276 0.18 -15.29 -2.77
C ALA A 276 1.46 -16.10 -3.07
N LEU A 277 1.41 -17.05 -4.01
CA LEU A 277 2.59 -17.78 -4.47
C LEU A 277 3.65 -16.86 -5.10
N VAL A 278 3.21 -15.87 -5.87
CA VAL A 278 4.11 -14.89 -6.51
C VAL A 278 4.79 -14.02 -5.46
N ILE A 279 4.04 -13.54 -4.46
CA ILE A 279 4.62 -12.81 -3.32
C ILE A 279 5.61 -13.71 -2.56
N LYS A 280 5.20 -14.93 -2.22
CA LYS A 280 6.01 -15.93 -1.51
C LYS A 280 7.30 -16.30 -2.26
N LYS A 281 7.35 -16.15 -3.58
CA LYS A 281 8.59 -16.34 -4.36
C LYS A 281 9.63 -15.24 -4.06
N TYR A 282 9.19 -13.99 -3.92
CA TYR A 282 10.11 -12.85 -3.79
C TYR A 282 10.36 -12.40 -2.34
N SER A 283 9.42 -12.61 -1.42
CA SER A 283 9.59 -12.18 -0.02
C SER A 283 10.78 -12.84 0.70
N PRO A 284 11.00 -14.17 0.62
CA PRO A 284 12.16 -14.81 1.23
C PRO A 284 13.48 -14.36 0.60
N TRP A 285 13.48 -14.15 -0.73
CA TRP A 285 14.65 -13.61 -1.42
C TRP A 285 14.99 -12.19 -0.94
N ALA A 286 14.00 -11.31 -0.77
CA ALA A 286 14.25 -9.97 -0.24
C ALA A 286 14.79 -10.00 1.21
N ALA A 287 14.39 -11.01 2.01
CA ALA A 287 14.86 -11.20 3.36
C ALA A 287 16.36 -11.59 3.44
N THR A 288 16.96 -12.15 2.38
CA THR A 288 18.41 -12.46 2.34
C THR A 288 19.29 -11.21 2.24
N ASN A 289 18.68 -10.02 2.22
CA ASN A 289 19.37 -8.74 2.00
C ASN A 289 20.14 -8.71 0.66
N PRO A 290 19.46 -8.95 -0.48
CA PRO A 290 20.12 -9.05 -1.77
C PRO A 290 20.68 -7.71 -2.28
N TYR A 291 20.39 -6.61 -1.57
CA TYR A 291 20.86 -5.26 -1.88
C TYR A 291 21.74 -4.73 -0.76
N PRO A 292 23.04 -5.04 -0.68
CA PRO A 292 23.96 -4.33 0.20
C PRO A 292 24.16 -2.87 -0.23
N PHE A 293 24.55 -2.03 0.73
CA PHE A 293 24.97 -0.66 0.45
C PHE A 293 26.37 -0.64 -0.18
N ASP A 294 26.46 -0.10 -1.39
CA ASP A 294 27.71 0.10 -2.12
C ASP A 294 28.23 1.51 -1.86
N LYS A 295 29.32 1.61 -1.08
CA LYS A 295 29.96 2.88 -0.74
C LYS A 295 30.54 3.62 -1.95
N SER A 296 30.91 2.91 -3.02
CA SER A 296 31.56 3.52 -4.19
C SER A 296 30.61 4.36 -5.03
N ASP A 297 29.33 3.98 -5.03
CA ASP A 297 28.26 4.65 -5.78
C ASP A 297 27.21 5.28 -4.85
N ASN A 298 27.41 5.19 -3.54
CA ASN A 298 26.52 5.73 -2.51
C ASN A 298 25.07 5.22 -2.67
N GLY A 299 24.89 3.91 -2.90
CA GLY A 299 23.59 3.35 -3.23
C GLY A 299 23.43 1.86 -2.91
N TRP A 300 22.18 1.41 -2.81
CA TRP A 300 21.83 0.02 -2.48
C TRP A 300 21.69 -0.81 -3.75
N ARG A 301 22.67 -1.68 -4.04
CA ARG A 301 22.77 -2.40 -5.32
C ARG A 301 22.70 -3.90 -5.11
N LEU A 302 22.22 -4.60 -6.15
CA LEU A 302 22.18 -6.06 -6.13
C LEU A 302 23.59 -6.61 -5.84
N ASP A 303 23.70 -7.50 -4.86
CA ASP A 303 24.96 -8.10 -4.45
C ASP A 303 25.61 -8.79 -5.66
N LYS A 304 26.90 -8.52 -5.89
CA LYS A 304 27.69 -9.14 -6.96
C LYS A 304 27.79 -10.66 -6.82
N LYS A 305 27.52 -11.20 -5.62
CA LYS A 305 27.42 -12.64 -5.35
C LYS A 305 26.17 -13.28 -5.95
N ILE A 306 25.11 -12.50 -6.18
CA ILE A 306 23.89 -12.98 -6.82
C ILE A 306 24.19 -13.16 -8.31
N GLY A 307 24.39 -14.41 -8.70
CA GLY A 307 24.74 -14.77 -10.07
C GLY A 307 23.57 -14.62 -11.04
N GLU A 308 23.89 -14.62 -12.33
CA GLU A 308 22.91 -14.57 -13.42
C GLU A 308 21.86 -15.69 -13.33
N ARG A 309 22.27 -16.89 -12.91
CA ARG A 309 21.37 -18.05 -12.73
C ARG A 309 20.30 -17.78 -11.68
N GLU A 310 20.66 -17.21 -10.54
CA GLU A 310 19.70 -16.91 -9.46
C GLU A 310 18.67 -15.87 -9.92
N VAL A 311 19.13 -14.83 -10.63
CA VAL A 311 18.23 -13.85 -11.25
C VAL A 311 17.31 -14.51 -12.28
N GLU A 312 17.84 -15.45 -13.07
CA GLU A 312 17.08 -16.20 -14.05
C GLU A 312 15.94 -17.00 -13.39
N GLU A 313 16.26 -17.81 -12.38
CA GLU A 313 15.32 -18.60 -11.58
C GLU A 313 14.24 -17.72 -10.93
N LEU A 314 14.63 -16.56 -10.38
CA LEU A 314 13.68 -15.60 -9.81
C LEU A 314 12.70 -15.05 -10.85
N THR A 315 13.14 -14.92 -12.10
CA THR A 315 12.33 -14.34 -13.19
C THR A 315 11.50 -15.36 -13.96
N GLU A 316 11.64 -16.65 -13.64
CA GLU A 316 10.75 -17.68 -14.18
C GLU A 316 9.31 -17.42 -13.75
N LEU A 317 8.38 -17.53 -14.68
CA LEU A 317 6.96 -17.32 -14.39
C LEU A 317 6.43 -18.49 -13.57
N ILE A 318 5.76 -18.18 -12.47
CA ILE A 318 4.97 -19.17 -11.75
C ILE A 318 3.80 -19.55 -12.66
N GLY A 319 3.68 -20.83 -12.99
CA GLY A 319 2.60 -21.30 -13.84
C GLY A 319 1.25 -21.00 -13.19
N SER A 320 0.35 -20.35 -13.93
CA SER A 320 -1.04 -20.23 -13.47
C SER A 320 -1.64 -21.64 -13.43
N HIS A 321 -2.06 -22.07 -12.23
CA HIS A 321 -2.69 -23.39 -12.04
C HIS A 321 -4.03 -23.56 -12.78
N GLU A 322 -4.47 -22.55 -13.55
CA GLU A 322 -5.81 -22.49 -14.12
C GLU A 322 -6.04 -23.34 -15.38
N SER A 323 -5.05 -24.04 -15.93
CA SER A 323 -5.25 -24.76 -17.22
C SER A 323 -5.67 -26.23 -17.13
N LYS A 324 -5.81 -26.85 -15.94
CA LYS A 324 -6.16 -28.28 -15.85
C LYS A 324 -7.62 -28.59 -15.45
N HIS A 325 -8.40 -27.63 -14.96
CA HIS A 325 -9.74 -27.92 -14.42
C HIS A 325 -10.93 -27.49 -15.30
N ILE A 326 -10.72 -26.71 -16.37
CA ILE A 326 -11.82 -26.26 -17.25
C ILE A 326 -12.07 -27.21 -18.45
N SER A 327 -11.18 -28.17 -18.73
CA SER A 327 -11.37 -29.11 -19.86
C SER A 327 -12.25 -30.34 -19.56
N LYS A 328 -12.73 -30.52 -18.31
CA LYS A 328 -13.57 -31.68 -17.94
C LYS A 328 -15.08 -31.44 -17.94
N PHE A 329 -15.55 -30.22 -18.19
CA PHE A 329 -16.94 -30.02 -18.65
C PHE A 329 -17.04 -30.37 -20.13
N ARG A 330 -16.77 -31.64 -20.47
CA ARG A 330 -17.37 -32.25 -21.65
C ARG A 330 -18.86 -32.09 -21.47
N ARG A 331 -19.47 -31.34 -22.39
CA ARG A 331 -20.93 -31.30 -22.59
C ARG A 331 -21.43 -32.74 -22.44
N ARG A 332 -22.21 -33.02 -21.40
CA ARG A 332 -23.08 -34.20 -21.41
C ARG A 332 -24.00 -33.96 -22.61
N THR A 333 -23.66 -34.57 -23.74
CA THR A 333 -24.59 -34.79 -24.83
C THR A 333 -25.76 -35.55 -24.21
N ILE A 334 -26.87 -34.85 -24.03
CA ILE A 334 -28.16 -35.45 -23.72
C ILE A 334 -28.37 -36.55 -24.75
N PRO A 335 -28.55 -37.82 -24.35
CA PRO A 335 -28.83 -38.90 -25.28
C PRO A 335 -30.09 -38.56 -26.04
N ARG A 336 -29.96 -38.38 -27.36
CA ARG A 336 -31.08 -38.24 -28.28
C ARG A 336 -31.86 -39.54 -28.21
N ARG A 337 -33.04 -39.52 -27.58
CA ARG A 337 -33.95 -40.66 -27.51
C ARG A 337 -34.32 -41.06 -28.94
N VAL A 338 -33.80 -42.19 -29.40
CA VAL A 338 -34.20 -42.84 -30.64
C VAL A 338 -35.58 -43.43 -30.38
N THR A 339 -36.63 -42.74 -30.84
CA THR A 339 -37.96 -43.33 -30.97
C THR A 339 -37.99 -44.14 -32.27
N THR A 340 -37.96 -45.46 -32.11
CA THR A 340 -38.27 -46.42 -33.16
C THR A 340 -39.71 -46.23 -33.62
N GLY A 341 -39.89 -46.21 -34.94
CA GLY A 341 -41.17 -45.96 -35.58
C GLY A 341 -42.18 -47.10 -35.40
N LYS A 342 -43.45 -46.71 -35.39
CA LYS A 342 -44.56 -47.53 -35.90
C LYS A 342 -45.29 -46.71 -36.95
N GLN A 343 -45.49 -47.33 -38.10
CA GLN A 343 -46.23 -46.83 -39.26
C GLN A 343 -47.73 -46.71 -38.94
N GLY A 344 -48.38 -45.72 -39.56
CA GLY A 344 -49.84 -45.59 -39.66
C GLY A 344 -50.20 -44.35 -40.50
N PRO A 345 -51.08 -44.45 -41.53
CA PRO A 345 -51.28 -43.41 -42.54
C PRO A 345 -52.45 -42.47 -42.23
N GLY A 346 -52.43 -41.29 -42.85
CA GLY A 346 -53.55 -40.34 -42.89
C GLY A 346 -53.02 -38.90 -42.82
N GLU A 347 -52.86 -38.22 -43.95
CA GLU A 347 -53.85 -37.34 -44.57
C GLU A 347 -53.86 -35.91 -44.00
N LEU A 348 -53.83 -34.96 -44.95
CA LEU A 348 -54.44 -33.62 -44.92
C LEU A 348 -53.64 -32.40 -44.38
N TYR A 349 -53.48 -31.43 -45.30
CA TYR A 349 -53.42 -29.96 -45.14
C TYR A 349 -52.24 -29.36 -44.34
N ALA A 350 -51.71 -28.16 -44.60
CA ALA A 350 -51.80 -27.21 -45.71
C ALA A 350 -50.61 -26.23 -45.59
N ARG A 351 -50.00 -25.97 -46.74
CA ARG A 351 -49.43 -24.71 -47.25
C ARG A 351 -49.76 -23.44 -46.45
N TRP A 352 -48.74 -22.70 -45.96
CA TRP A 352 -48.62 -21.23 -46.10
C TRP A 352 -47.13 -20.82 -46.08
N LYS A 353 -46.68 -20.27 -47.22
CA LYS A 353 -45.42 -19.54 -47.38
C LYS A 353 -45.70 -18.08 -47.03
N TYR A 354 -44.81 -17.43 -46.30
CA TYR A 354 -44.60 -15.99 -46.44
C TYR A 354 -43.11 -15.69 -46.44
N SER A 355 -42.61 -15.39 -47.64
CA SER A 355 -41.43 -14.58 -47.87
C SER A 355 -41.88 -13.13 -47.92
N PHE A 356 -41.15 -12.21 -47.30
CA PHE A 356 -41.18 -10.81 -47.70
C PHE A 356 -39.77 -10.24 -47.76
N PHE A 357 -39.48 -9.69 -48.94
CA PHE A 357 -38.34 -8.86 -49.31
C PHE A 357 -38.60 -7.39 -48.92
N TYR A 358 -37.51 -6.70 -48.63
CA TYR A 358 -37.18 -5.25 -48.59
C TYR A 358 -37.97 -4.30 -49.52
N PRO A 359 -37.99 -2.94 -49.33
CA PRO A 359 -36.77 -2.10 -49.36
C PRO A 359 -36.71 -0.76 -48.58
N LEU A 360 -35.47 -0.23 -48.61
CA LEU A 360 -34.99 1.13 -48.30
C LEU A 360 -35.82 2.26 -48.96
N ALA A 361 -35.91 3.40 -48.27
CA ALA A 361 -36.00 4.71 -48.90
C ALA A 361 -35.34 5.78 -48.02
N GLN A 362 -34.56 6.64 -48.67
CA GLN A 362 -33.90 7.85 -48.15
C GLN A 362 -34.91 8.98 -47.97
N GLY A 363 -34.60 9.90 -47.05
CA GLY A 363 -35.16 11.23 -46.92
C GLY A 363 -34.12 12.12 -46.26
#